data_AF-A0AAP5MBK2-F1
#
_entry.id   AF-A0AAP5MBK2-F1
#
_cell.length_a   1.000
_cell.length_b   1.000
_cell.length_c   1.000
_cell.angle_alpha   90.00
_cell.angle_beta   90.00
_cell.angle_gamma   90.00
#
_symmetry.space_group_name_H-M   'P 1'
#
loop_
_entity.id
_entity.type
_entity.pdbx_description
1 polymer ?
#
loop_
_entity_poly.entity_id
_entity_poly.type
_entity_poly.pdbx_seq_one_letter_code
_entity_poly.pdbx_strand_id
1 'polypeptide(L)'
;MLPLEDIKSDPGAIAAWEYLQTHAPLRPQEGATIFRFWMARDTYQATSPTQSLIFVNFVQFFQKTPGLAYTFLPCADAAAWEPMLSYFDLNRLPAADFTIGERKYGIFGHDWRIVSPAEWQQILAQREVNATIEKATNSATNQTLLVLSQTAFTQAVQEALRNFTRPDILQKNVLIRSRLLEEQVADKGIMNERVTTLQQLIKQAVESLQSSPRDEKLYRVIYRTYLHPAPTQEQAAELLDLPFSTYRRHLKAGMVRVAEILWQKEIN
;
A
#
# COMPACT_ATOMS: atom_id res chain seq x y z
N MET A 1 -38.25 -5.58 20.25
CA MET A 1 -38.40 -4.21 20.77
C MET A 1 -38.03 -4.28 22.23
N LEU A 2 -36.93 -3.64 22.65
CA LEU A 2 -36.54 -3.63 24.08
C LEU A 2 -37.57 -2.81 24.89
N PRO A 3 -37.87 -3.18 26.14
CA PRO A 3 -38.81 -2.43 27.00
C PRO A 3 -38.37 -0.97 27.22
N LEU A 4 -39.34 -0.06 27.33
CA LEU A 4 -39.14 1.39 27.53
C LEU A 4 -38.35 1.75 28.81
N GLU A 5 -38.32 0.87 29.80
CA GLU A 5 -37.56 1.07 31.04
C GLU A 5 -36.05 0.90 30.83
N ASP A 6 -35.61 -0.02 29.96
CA ASP A 6 -34.19 -0.21 29.63
C ASP A 6 -33.63 0.95 28.79
N ILE A 7 -34.48 1.61 27.99
CA ILE A 7 -34.11 2.80 27.20
C ILE A 7 -33.74 3.98 28.11
N LYS A 8 -34.38 4.10 29.29
CA LYS A 8 -34.09 5.20 30.23
C LYS A 8 -32.73 5.05 30.95
N SER A 9 -32.04 3.93 30.79
CA SER A 9 -30.80 3.63 31.51
C SER A 9 -29.57 3.41 30.62
N ASP A 10 -29.69 3.47 29.28
CA ASP A 10 -28.52 3.44 28.38
C ASP A 10 -28.24 4.85 27.80
N PRO A 11 -27.22 5.57 28.30
CA PRO A 11 -26.82 6.86 27.77
C PRO A 11 -26.56 6.86 26.26
N GLY A 12 -26.07 5.74 25.70
CA GLY A 12 -25.81 5.65 24.27
C GLY A 12 -27.08 5.56 23.43
N ALA A 13 -28.10 4.84 23.91
CA ALA A 13 -29.40 4.78 23.25
C ALA A 13 -30.13 6.13 23.33
N ILE A 14 -30.06 6.79 24.49
CA ILE A 14 -30.65 8.12 24.70
C ILE A 14 -30.02 9.14 23.76
N ALA A 15 -28.69 9.23 23.71
CA ALA A 15 -27.99 10.19 22.87
C ALA A 15 -28.27 9.98 21.36
N ALA A 16 -28.30 8.72 20.90
CA ALA A 16 -28.68 8.41 19.52
C ALA A 16 -30.14 8.77 19.22
N TRP A 17 -31.05 8.53 20.16
CA TRP A 17 -32.46 8.87 20.01
C TRP A 17 -32.67 10.38 19.92
N GLU A 18 -32.07 11.16 20.82
CA GLU A 18 -32.13 12.63 20.82
C GLU A 18 -31.55 13.22 19.52
N TYR A 19 -30.44 12.64 19.04
CA TYR A 19 -29.86 13.03 17.75
C TYR A 19 -30.85 12.83 16.60
N LEU A 20 -31.52 11.67 16.53
CA LEU A 20 -32.55 11.41 15.50
C LEU A 20 -33.70 12.40 15.59
N GLN A 21 -34.24 12.66 16.79
CA GLN A 21 -35.37 13.59 16.96
C GLN A 21 -35.03 15.00 16.45
N THR A 22 -33.76 15.40 16.55
CA THR A 22 -33.34 16.76 16.18
C THR A 22 -32.91 16.86 14.72
N HIS A 23 -32.19 15.87 14.20
CA HIS A 23 -31.49 15.98 12.90
C HIS A 23 -32.08 15.07 11.81
N ALA A 24 -32.65 13.93 12.21
CA ALA A 24 -33.01 12.86 11.29
C ALA A 24 -34.24 12.07 11.78
N PRO A 25 -35.42 12.71 11.99
CA PRO A 25 -36.58 12.01 12.55
C PRO A 25 -36.98 10.80 11.70
N LEU A 26 -37.33 9.70 12.35
CA LEU A 26 -37.75 8.47 11.67
C LEU A 26 -39.18 8.62 11.15
N ARG A 27 -39.41 8.17 9.91
CA ARG A 27 -40.74 8.10 9.29
C ARG A 27 -41.43 6.78 9.65
N PRO A 28 -42.75 6.65 9.42
CA PRO A 28 -43.42 5.35 9.54
C PRO A 28 -42.69 4.28 8.71
N GLN A 29 -42.50 3.10 9.29
CA GLN A 29 -41.77 1.96 8.71
C GLN A 29 -40.23 2.13 8.60
N GLU A 30 -39.67 3.26 9.05
CA GLU A 30 -38.23 3.43 9.20
C GLU A 30 -37.75 2.98 10.59
N GLY A 31 -36.50 2.51 10.66
CA GLY A 31 -35.82 2.14 11.89
C GLY A 31 -34.38 2.65 11.92
N ALA A 32 -33.86 2.84 13.12
CA ALA A 32 -32.44 3.10 13.35
C ALA A 32 -31.82 1.98 14.18
N THR A 33 -30.53 1.71 13.96
CA THR A 33 -29.76 0.72 14.72
C THR A 33 -28.56 1.36 15.39
N ILE A 34 -28.37 1.09 16.68
CA ILE A 34 -27.13 1.39 17.39
C ILE A 34 -26.37 0.09 17.64
N PHE A 35 -25.14 0.00 17.14
CA PHE A 35 -24.24 -1.12 17.44
C PHE A 35 -23.60 -0.87 18.80
N ARG A 36 -24.39 -1.05 19.86
CA ARG A 36 -24.02 -0.62 21.21
C ARG A 36 -22.87 -1.42 21.81
N PHE A 37 -22.82 -2.71 21.49
CA PHE A 37 -21.86 -3.67 22.02
C PHE A 37 -21.13 -4.39 20.90
N TRP A 38 -20.02 -3.81 20.48
CA TRP A 38 -19.09 -4.42 19.53
C TRP A 38 -17.69 -4.36 20.13
N MET A 39 -17.17 -5.51 20.57
CA MET A 39 -15.88 -5.60 21.26
C MET A 39 -15.38 -7.04 21.24
N ALA A 40 -14.06 -7.21 21.20
CA ALA A 40 -13.40 -8.46 21.54
C ALA A 40 -13.24 -8.57 23.06
N ARG A 41 -13.12 -9.81 23.56
CA ARG A 41 -12.91 -10.09 24.99
C ARG A 41 -11.63 -9.43 25.51
N ASP A 42 -10.52 -9.59 24.79
CA ASP A 42 -9.20 -9.24 25.31
C ASP A 42 -8.72 -7.86 24.85
N THR A 43 -9.16 -7.42 23.67
CA THR A 43 -8.73 -6.16 23.06
C THR A 43 -9.80 -5.08 23.07
N TYR A 44 -10.99 -5.39 23.59
CA TYR A 44 -12.13 -4.49 23.59
C TYR A 44 -12.42 -3.97 22.17
N GLN A 45 -12.39 -2.65 21.96
CA GLN A 45 -12.55 -1.99 20.67
C GLN A 45 -11.23 -1.63 20.00
N ALA A 46 -10.09 -2.21 20.39
CA ALA A 46 -8.87 -2.04 19.61
C ALA A 46 -8.93 -2.87 18.31
N THR A 47 -8.17 -2.44 17.30
CA THR A 47 -8.06 -3.14 16.00
C THR A 47 -7.58 -4.57 16.21
N SER A 48 -8.33 -5.53 15.67
CA SER A 48 -8.05 -6.96 15.81
C SER A 48 -8.80 -7.77 14.76
N PRO A 49 -8.45 -9.05 14.52
CA PRO A 49 -9.19 -9.91 13.58
C PRO A 49 -10.69 -10.02 13.91
N THR A 50 -11.05 -9.97 15.20
CA THR A 50 -12.45 -9.94 15.65
C THR A 50 -13.18 -8.71 15.13
N GLN A 51 -12.53 -7.55 15.14
CA GLN A 51 -13.14 -6.32 14.61
C GLN A 51 -13.36 -6.40 13.10
N SER A 52 -12.41 -6.99 12.35
CA SER A 52 -12.60 -7.23 10.92
C SER A 52 -13.86 -8.07 10.64
N LEU A 53 -14.09 -9.14 11.42
CA LEU A 53 -15.30 -9.96 11.29
C LEU A 53 -16.57 -9.20 11.70
N ILE A 54 -16.52 -8.37 12.75
CA ILE A 54 -17.62 -7.51 13.16
C ILE A 54 -18.02 -6.55 12.03
N PHE A 55 -17.05 -5.90 11.36
CA PHE A 55 -17.35 -5.00 10.25
C PHE A 55 -17.95 -5.73 9.04
N VAL A 56 -17.49 -6.96 8.73
CA VAL A 56 -18.14 -7.79 7.70
C VAL A 56 -19.60 -8.05 8.06
N ASN A 57 -19.91 -8.32 9.33
CA ASN A 57 -21.29 -8.51 9.79
C ASN A 57 -22.12 -7.23 9.71
N PHE A 58 -21.54 -6.06 10.00
CA PHE A 58 -22.22 -4.77 9.83
C PHE A 58 -22.63 -4.54 8.39
N VAL A 59 -21.71 -4.76 7.44
CA VAL A 59 -21.98 -4.63 6.00
C VAL A 59 -23.14 -5.53 5.57
N GLN A 60 -23.17 -6.78 6.04
CA GLN A 60 -24.29 -7.69 5.77
C GLN A 60 -25.60 -7.23 6.42
N PHE A 61 -25.54 -6.68 7.63
CA PHE A 61 -26.70 -6.18 8.34
C PHE A 61 -27.36 -5.00 7.60
N PHE A 62 -26.56 -4.03 7.12
CA PHE A 62 -27.08 -2.86 6.40
C PHE A 62 -27.88 -3.26 5.16
N GLN A 63 -27.38 -4.25 4.41
CA GLN A 63 -28.03 -4.73 3.19
C GLN A 63 -29.32 -5.50 3.46
N LYS A 64 -29.40 -6.20 4.60
CA LYS A 64 -30.46 -7.17 4.88
C LYS A 64 -31.58 -6.60 5.76
N THR A 65 -31.45 -5.38 6.26
CA THR A 65 -32.43 -4.78 7.21
C THR A 65 -33.40 -3.86 6.48
N PRO A 66 -34.65 -4.28 6.24
CA PRO A 66 -35.64 -3.44 5.58
C PRO A 66 -35.97 -2.21 6.43
N GLY A 67 -36.13 -1.05 5.79
CA GLY A 67 -36.47 0.19 6.49
C GLY A 67 -35.34 0.78 7.34
N LEU A 68 -34.10 0.30 7.21
CA LEU A 68 -32.96 0.90 7.91
C LEU A 68 -32.71 2.31 7.40
N ALA A 69 -33.01 3.31 8.22
CA ALA A 69 -32.82 4.72 7.92
C ALA A 69 -31.51 5.27 8.49
N TYR A 70 -31.09 4.81 9.67
CA TYR A 70 -29.90 5.34 10.32
C TYR A 70 -29.14 4.28 11.11
N THR A 71 -27.81 4.39 11.14
CA THR A 71 -26.97 3.58 12.03
C THR A 71 -26.06 4.44 12.90
N PHE A 72 -25.85 4.01 14.15
CA PHE A 72 -24.93 4.62 15.10
C PHE A 72 -23.88 3.61 15.57
N LEU A 73 -22.63 4.05 15.64
CA LEU A 73 -21.49 3.25 16.06
C LEU A 73 -20.68 3.99 17.15
N PRO A 74 -20.92 3.67 18.44
CA PRO A 74 -20.14 4.19 19.55
C PRO A 74 -18.73 3.61 19.61
N CYS A 75 -17.71 4.47 19.66
CA CYS A 75 -16.30 4.11 19.77
C CYS A 75 -15.70 4.66 21.06
N ALA A 76 -15.06 3.82 21.86
CA ALA A 76 -14.38 4.19 23.10
C ALA A 76 -13.13 5.04 22.88
N ASP A 77 -12.47 4.86 21.74
CA ASP A 77 -11.41 5.75 21.25
C ASP A 77 -11.80 6.26 19.86
N ALA A 78 -12.55 7.36 19.85
CA ALA A 78 -13.04 7.91 18.60
C ALA A 78 -11.93 8.35 17.65
N ALA A 79 -10.84 8.93 18.18
CA ALA A 79 -9.74 9.45 17.39
C ALA A 79 -9.01 8.31 16.66
N ALA A 80 -8.81 7.17 17.32
CA ALA A 80 -8.19 6.00 16.70
C ALA A 80 -9.05 5.41 15.55
N TRP A 81 -10.38 5.49 15.66
CA TRP A 81 -11.30 4.91 14.67
C TRP A 81 -11.68 5.88 13.54
N GLU A 82 -11.56 7.18 13.76
CA GLU A 82 -12.02 8.22 12.82
C GLU A 82 -11.47 8.08 11.39
N PRO A 83 -10.17 7.79 11.17
CA PRO A 83 -9.67 7.62 9.80
C PRO A 83 -10.35 6.46 9.07
N MET A 84 -10.52 5.32 9.75
CA MET A 84 -11.16 4.14 9.16
C MET A 84 -12.65 4.39 8.93
N LEU A 85 -13.36 4.90 9.92
CA LEU A 85 -14.81 5.08 9.83
C LEU A 85 -15.20 6.17 8.82
N SER A 86 -14.41 7.24 8.71
CA SER A 86 -14.58 8.24 7.64
C SER A 86 -14.33 7.63 6.26
N TYR A 87 -13.32 6.75 6.12
CA TYR A 87 -13.11 6.00 4.87
C TYR A 87 -14.31 5.11 4.52
N PHE A 88 -14.98 4.56 5.53
CA PHE A 88 -16.24 3.83 5.38
C PHE A 88 -17.49 4.71 5.32
N ASP A 89 -17.35 6.03 5.19
CA ASP A 89 -18.48 6.98 5.11
C ASP A 89 -19.38 7.03 6.36
N LEU A 90 -18.87 6.58 7.51
CA LEU A 90 -19.51 6.80 8.79
C LEU A 90 -19.01 8.13 9.35
N ASN A 91 -19.92 9.09 9.52
CA ASN A 91 -19.62 10.45 9.90
C ASN A 91 -19.54 10.62 11.41
N ARG A 92 -18.59 11.44 11.87
CA ARG A 92 -18.41 11.83 13.27
C ARG A 92 -19.63 12.62 13.74
N LEU A 93 -20.28 12.21 14.84
CA LEU A 93 -21.47 12.86 15.41
C LEU A 93 -21.24 13.35 16.85
N PRO A 94 -20.47 14.44 17.07
CA PRO A 94 -20.16 14.92 18.43
C PRO A 94 -21.39 15.21 19.30
N ALA A 95 -22.50 15.63 18.68
CA ALA A 95 -23.76 15.89 19.38
C ALA A 95 -24.44 14.63 19.96
N ALA A 96 -24.00 13.44 19.54
CA ALA A 96 -24.49 12.16 20.07
C ALA A 96 -23.46 11.46 20.98
N ASP A 97 -22.27 12.05 21.18
CA ASP A 97 -21.27 11.49 22.10
C ASP A 97 -21.86 11.34 23.52
N PHE A 98 -21.46 10.28 24.25
CA PHE A 98 -21.95 10.01 25.59
C PHE A 98 -20.86 9.45 26.49
N THR A 99 -21.10 9.41 27.80
CA THR A 99 -20.13 8.93 28.80
C THR A 99 -20.75 7.85 29.67
N ILE A 100 -19.96 6.82 30.00
CA ILE A 100 -20.30 5.79 30.98
C ILE A 100 -19.13 5.60 31.94
N GLY A 101 -19.36 5.88 33.22
CA GLY A 101 -18.28 5.97 34.20
C GLY A 101 -17.26 7.02 33.74
N GLU A 102 -15.99 6.63 33.65
CA GLU A 102 -14.90 7.50 33.19
C GLU A 102 -14.68 7.47 31.67
N ARG A 103 -15.40 6.60 30.95
CA ARG A 103 -15.17 6.38 29.52
C ARG A 103 -16.13 7.21 28.67
N LYS A 104 -15.57 8.12 27.89
CA LYS A 104 -16.28 8.83 26.83
C LYS A 104 -16.34 7.96 25.58
N TYR A 105 -17.52 7.79 25.02
CA TYR A 105 -17.75 7.17 23.73
C TYR A 105 -18.08 8.23 22.73
N GLY A 106 -17.30 8.24 21.66
CA GLY A 106 -17.61 9.06 20.54
C GLY A 106 -18.47 8.33 19.53
N ILE A 107 -19.50 8.99 18.99
CA ILE A 107 -20.43 8.39 18.03
C ILE A 107 -20.06 8.67 16.59
N PHE A 108 -20.14 7.64 15.76
CA PHE A 108 -20.22 7.78 14.31
C PHE A 108 -21.59 7.34 13.82
N GLY A 109 -22.04 7.84 12.68
CA GLY A 109 -23.28 7.36 12.10
C GLY A 109 -23.40 7.58 10.60
N HIS A 110 -24.44 6.98 10.03
CA HIS A 110 -24.70 7.02 8.60
C HIS A 110 -26.21 7.06 8.37
N ASP A 111 -26.66 7.98 7.50
CA ASP A 111 -28.06 8.11 7.07
C ASP A 111 -28.24 7.36 5.75
N TRP A 112 -28.83 6.18 5.83
CA TRP A 112 -29.03 5.28 4.70
C TRP A 112 -30.10 5.76 3.72
N ARG A 113 -30.83 6.83 4.05
CA ARG A 113 -31.78 7.49 3.14
C ARG A 113 -31.07 8.45 2.18
N ILE A 114 -29.90 8.96 2.58
CA ILE A 114 -29.06 9.84 1.76
C ILE A 114 -28.17 9.00 0.85
N VAL A 115 -27.56 7.96 1.41
CA VAL A 115 -26.71 7.01 0.67
C VAL A 115 -27.24 5.61 0.96
N SER A 116 -27.90 4.99 -0.01
CA SER A 116 -28.40 3.63 0.17
C SER A 116 -27.26 2.63 0.36
N PRO A 117 -27.48 1.46 0.99
CA PRO A 117 -26.44 0.44 1.15
C PRO A 117 -25.76 0.04 -0.16
N ALA A 118 -26.49 0.05 -1.29
CA ALA A 118 -25.94 -0.24 -2.61
C ALA A 118 -25.03 0.89 -3.13
N GLU A 119 -25.45 2.16 -3.00
CA GLU A 119 -24.62 3.31 -3.38
C GLU A 119 -23.38 3.42 -2.50
N TRP A 120 -23.53 3.15 -1.20
CA TRP A 120 -22.43 3.11 -0.25
C TRP A 120 -21.36 2.10 -0.67
N GLN A 121 -21.75 0.89 -1.09
CA GLN A 121 -20.80 -0.10 -1.64
C GLN A 121 -20.05 0.42 -2.87
N GLN A 122 -20.72 1.15 -3.77
CA GLN A 122 -20.07 1.74 -4.94
C GLN A 122 -19.07 2.83 -4.52
N ILE A 123 -19.40 3.64 -3.52
CA ILE A 123 -18.48 4.65 -2.96
C ILE A 123 -17.23 3.96 -2.42
N LEU A 124 -17.38 2.88 -1.65
CA LEU A 124 -16.22 2.15 -1.12
C LEU A 124 -15.39 1.50 -2.22
N ALA A 125 -16.04 0.90 -3.22
CA ALA A 125 -15.34 0.34 -4.38
C ALA A 125 -14.53 1.42 -5.12
N GLN A 126 -15.12 2.60 -5.32
CA GLN A 126 -14.42 3.73 -5.95
C GLN A 126 -13.28 4.27 -5.07
N ARG A 127 -13.47 4.34 -3.75
CA ARG A 127 -12.42 4.73 -2.79
C ARG A 127 -11.27 3.73 -2.81
N GLU A 128 -11.53 2.44 -2.94
CA GLU A 128 -10.47 1.42 -3.04
C GLU A 128 -9.69 1.53 -4.35
N VAL A 129 -10.39 1.77 -5.46
CA VAL A 129 -9.76 2.05 -6.76
C VAL A 129 -8.91 3.32 -6.69
N ASN A 130 -9.45 4.39 -6.12
CA ASN A 130 -8.72 5.65 -5.95
C ASN A 130 -7.55 5.50 -4.99
N ALA A 131 -7.69 4.79 -3.86
CA ALA A 131 -6.61 4.50 -2.94
C ALA A 131 -5.53 3.61 -3.59
N THR A 132 -5.90 2.74 -4.53
CA THR A 132 -4.96 1.95 -5.32
C THR A 132 -4.20 2.83 -6.32
N ILE A 133 -4.90 3.75 -7.01
CA ILE A 133 -4.29 4.74 -7.91
C ILE A 133 -3.40 5.70 -7.12
N GLU A 134 -3.87 6.20 -5.98
CA GLU A 134 -3.14 7.08 -5.08
C GLU A 134 -1.95 6.39 -4.44
N LYS A 135 -2.06 5.11 -4.05
CA LYS A 135 -0.89 4.32 -3.66
C LYS A 135 0.07 4.19 -4.85
N ALA A 136 -0.41 3.93 -6.06
CA ALA A 136 0.46 3.88 -7.24
C ALA A 136 1.13 5.23 -7.57
N THR A 137 0.44 6.36 -7.38
CA THR A 137 0.98 7.71 -7.64
C THR A 137 1.82 8.23 -6.47
N ASN A 138 1.45 7.94 -5.22
CA ASN A 138 2.20 8.33 -4.02
C ASN A 138 3.42 7.42 -3.79
N SER A 139 3.41 6.17 -4.27
CA SER A 139 4.62 5.36 -4.43
C SER A 139 5.62 5.98 -5.42
N ALA A 140 5.19 6.87 -6.31
CA ALA A 140 6.11 7.64 -7.15
C ALA A 140 6.78 8.80 -6.39
N THR A 141 6.14 9.36 -5.35
CA THR A 141 6.55 10.63 -4.70
C THR A 141 6.98 10.55 -3.22
N ASN A 142 6.62 9.53 -2.43
CA ASN A 142 7.02 9.44 -1.02
C ASN A 142 8.14 8.41 -0.76
N GLN A 143 9.14 8.87 -0.01
CA GLN A 143 10.36 8.17 0.41
C GLN A 143 10.06 7.05 1.42
N THR A 144 9.54 5.93 0.95
CA THR A 144 9.54 4.66 1.70
C THR A 144 10.02 3.56 0.76
N LEU A 145 11.06 2.86 1.22
CA LEU A 145 11.65 1.65 0.65
C LEU A 145 10.69 0.86 -0.24
N LEU A 146 11.01 0.82 -1.53
CA LEU A 146 10.30 0.00 -2.49
C LEU A 146 10.74 -1.45 -2.28
N VAL A 147 9.89 -2.26 -1.65
CA VAL A 147 10.03 -3.72 -1.67
C VAL A 147 9.67 -4.18 -3.09
N LEU A 148 10.68 -4.25 -3.95
CA LEU A 148 10.52 -4.69 -5.33
C LEU A 148 10.25 -6.18 -5.35
N SER A 149 9.27 -6.63 -6.15
CA SER A 149 9.20 -8.05 -6.52
C SER A 149 10.45 -8.44 -7.31
N GLN A 150 10.87 -9.71 -7.25
CA GLN A 150 12.05 -10.18 -7.99
C GLN A 150 11.98 -9.84 -9.49
N THR A 151 10.78 -9.91 -10.08
CA THR A 151 10.54 -9.54 -11.48
C THR A 151 10.73 -8.05 -11.73
N ALA A 152 10.19 -7.19 -10.85
CA ALA A 152 10.35 -5.74 -10.98
C ALA A 152 11.81 -5.32 -10.74
N PHE A 153 12.49 -5.94 -9.78
CA PHE A 153 13.91 -5.73 -9.52
C PHE A 153 14.76 -6.11 -10.73
N THR A 154 14.50 -7.28 -11.32
CA THR A 154 15.21 -7.74 -12.52
C THR A 154 15.06 -6.76 -13.68
N GLN A 155 13.84 -6.26 -13.91
CA GLN A 155 13.59 -5.24 -14.94
C GLN A 155 14.36 -3.94 -14.65
N ALA A 156 14.35 -3.48 -13.39
CA ALA A 156 15.05 -2.28 -12.98
C ALA A 156 16.58 -2.39 -13.16
N VAL A 157 17.18 -3.55 -12.86
CA VAL A 157 18.61 -3.83 -13.13
C VAL A 157 18.91 -3.82 -14.62
N GLN A 158 18.04 -4.42 -15.44
CA GLN A 158 18.20 -4.42 -16.90
C GLN A 158 18.15 -3.00 -17.49
N GLU A 159 17.24 -2.17 -16.99
CA GLU A 159 17.12 -0.77 -17.37
C GLU A 159 18.33 0.05 -16.91
N ALA A 160 18.83 -0.21 -15.69
CA ALA A 160 20.02 0.46 -15.16
C ALA A 160 21.28 0.10 -15.97
N LEU A 161 21.45 -1.16 -16.37
CA LEU A 161 22.55 -1.58 -17.24
C LEU A 161 22.50 -0.88 -18.61
N ARG A 162 21.33 -0.79 -19.23
CA ARG A 162 21.16 -0.08 -20.52
C ARG A 162 21.51 1.40 -20.45
N ASN A 163 21.27 2.02 -19.30
CA ASN A 163 21.50 3.44 -19.07
C ASN A 163 22.70 3.69 -18.15
N PHE A 164 23.65 2.74 -18.07
CA PHE A 164 24.72 2.75 -17.08
C PHE A 164 25.56 4.04 -17.10
N THR A 165 25.78 4.63 -18.28
CA THR A 165 26.57 5.85 -18.45
C THR A 165 25.76 7.16 -18.33
N ARG A 166 24.44 7.06 -18.09
CA ARG A 166 23.50 8.19 -18.09
C ARG A 166 23.00 8.50 -16.68
N PRO A 167 23.73 9.29 -15.88
CA PRO A 167 23.37 9.56 -14.49
C PRO A 167 21.99 10.25 -14.36
N ASP A 168 21.59 11.06 -15.34
CA ASP A 168 20.28 11.71 -15.44
C ASP A 168 19.12 10.71 -15.51
N ILE A 169 19.33 9.57 -16.18
CA ILE A 169 18.34 8.49 -16.26
C ILE A 169 18.43 7.58 -15.04
N LEU A 170 19.65 7.25 -14.60
CA LEU A 170 19.84 6.40 -13.42
C LEU A 170 19.20 6.98 -12.17
N GLN A 171 19.21 8.30 -11.99
CA GLN A 171 18.53 9.00 -10.90
C GLN A 171 17.02 8.67 -10.81
N LYS A 172 16.38 8.34 -11.94
CA LYS A 172 14.95 8.00 -12.01
C LYS A 172 14.69 6.49 -11.90
N ASN A 173 15.74 5.67 -11.93
CA ASN A 173 15.61 4.23 -11.84
C ASN A 173 15.15 3.82 -10.43
N VAL A 174 14.28 2.82 -10.36
CA VAL A 174 13.65 2.37 -9.12
C VAL A 174 14.66 1.82 -8.11
N LEU A 175 15.82 1.31 -8.59
CA LEU A 175 16.91 0.82 -7.73
C LEU A 175 17.56 1.91 -6.87
N ILE A 176 17.47 3.19 -7.26
CA ILE A 176 17.97 4.30 -6.41
C ILE A 176 17.32 4.30 -5.03
N ARG A 177 16.13 3.70 -4.94
CA ARG A 177 15.28 3.62 -3.74
C ARG A 177 15.19 2.19 -3.17
N SER A 178 16.01 1.24 -3.64
CA SER A 178 16.02 -0.13 -3.11
C SER A 178 16.93 -0.25 -1.89
N ARG A 179 16.73 -1.29 -1.08
CA ARG A 179 17.50 -1.51 0.17
C ARG A 179 18.99 -1.67 -0.10
N LEU A 180 19.36 -2.19 -1.27
CA LEU A 180 20.72 -2.33 -1.77
C LEU A 180 21.58 -1.06 -1.59
N LEU A 181 20.97 0.13 -1.65
CA LEU A 181 21.69 1.41 -1.51
C LEU A 181 21.64 2.01 -0.10
N GLU A 182 20.68 1.64 0.74
CA GLU A 182 20.54 2.24 2.07
C GLU A 182 21.65 1.81 3.03
N GLU A 183 22.12 0.57 2.93
CA GLU A 183 23.25 0.09 3.74
C GLU A 183 24.58 0.76 3.38
N GLN A 184 24.68 1.32 2.16
CA GLN A 184 25.92 1.87 1.60
C GLN A 184 25.95 3.40 1.58
N VAL A 185 24.81 4.05 1.78
CA VAL A 185 24.69 5.52 1.76
C VAL A 185 23.96 5.98 3.01
N ALA A 186 24.69 6.62 3.92
CA ALA A 186 24.09 7.25 5.11
C ALA A 186 22.95 8.20 4.71
N ASP A 187 21.93 8.27 5.56
CA ASP A 187 20.55 8.78 5.41
C ASP A 187 20.37 10.21 4.83
N LYS A 188 21.43 10.87 4.37
CA LYS A 188 21.44 12.20 3.74
C LYS A 188 22.35 12.30 2.50
N GLY A 189 22.69 11.17 1.86
CA GLY A 189 23.50 11.22 0.65
C GLY A 189 22.84 12.05 -0.45
N ILE A 190 23.58 13.00 -1.02
CA ILE A 190 23.13 13.80 -2.16
C ILE A 190 22.80 12.82 -3.30
N MET A 191 21.74 13.06 -4.07
CA MET A 191 21.29 12.12 -5.12
C MET A 191 22.40 11.60 -6.06
N ASN A 192 23.41 12.44 -6.34
CA ASN A 192 24.59 12.06 -7.11
C ASN A 192 25.42 10.93 -6.46
N GLU A 193 25.49 10.90 -5.13
CA GLU A 193 26.15 9.82 -4.38
C GLU A 193 25.39 8.52 -4.54
N ARG A 194 24.05 8.53 -4.42
CA ARG A 194 23.21 7.33 -4.65
C ARG A 194 23.38 6.77 -6.07
N VAL A 195 23.40 7.65 -7.09
CA VAL A 195 23.66 7.23 -8.48
C VAL A 195 25.05 6.62 -8.63
N THR A 196 26.06 7.23 -8.02
CA THR A 196 27.44 6.71 -8.05
C THR A 196 27.52 5.34 -7.35
N THR A 197 26.88 5.18 -6.20
CA THR A 197 26.80 3.90 -5.48
C THR A 197 26.08 2.83 -6.30
N LEU A 198 24.96 3.17 -6.96
CA LEU A 198 24.27 2.23 -7.85
C LEU A 198 25.19 1.76 -8.99
N GLN A 199 25.90 2.68 -9.64
CA GLN A 199 26.86 2.35 -10.69
C GLN A 199 27.98 1.43 -10.17
N GLN A 200 28.50 1.70 -8.96
CA GLN A 200 29.52 0.86 -8.33
C GLN A 200 28.99 -0.55 -8.03
N LEU A 201 27.79 -0.68 -7.48
CA LEU A 201 27.17 -1.96 -7.17
C LEU A 201 26.92 -2.80 -8.42
N ILE A 202 26.40 -2.19 -9.48
CA ILE A 202 26.22 -2.85 -10.79
C ILE A 202 27.57 -3.28 -11.35
N LYS A 203 28.57 -2.40 -11.33
CA LYS A 203 29.92 -2.70 -11.81
C LYS A 203 30.53 -3.88 -11.06
N GLN A 204 30.47 -3.89 -9.72
CA GLN A 204 30.96 -5.00 -8.90
C GLN A 204 30.24 -6.32 -9.21
N ALA A 205 28.91 -6.28 -9.39
CA ALA A 205 28.15 -7.47 -9.74
C ALA A 205 28.56 -8.02 -11.12
N VAL A 206 28.78 -7.13 -12.11
CA VAL A 206 29.30 -7.54 -13.43
C VAL A 206 30.71 -8.12 -13.31
N GLU A 207 31.62 -7.46 -12.59
CA GLU A 207 33.00 -7.91 -12.40
C GLU A 207 33.07 -9.26 -11.66
N SER A 208 32.14 -9.54 -10.74
CA SER A 208 32.08 -10.82 -10.03
C SER A 208 31.85 -12.03 -10.96
N LEU A 209 31.28 -11.83 -12.14
CA LEU A 209 31.09 -12.88 -13.15
C LEU A 209 32.42 -13.47 -13.66
N GLN A 210 33.53 -12.73 -13.54
CA GLN A 210 34.86 -13.21 -13.92
C GLN A 210 35.35 -14.37 -13.03
N SER A 211 34.76 -14.56 -11.85
CA SER A 211 35.16 -15.60 -10.90
C SER A 211 34.85 -17.02 -11.36
N SER A 212 34.00 -17.21 -12.38
CA SER A 212 33.65 -18.51 -12.93
C SER A 212 33.89 -18.57 -14.44
N PRO A 213 34.57 -19.62 -14.95
CA PRO A 213 34.75 -19.82 -16.39
C PRO A 213 33.42 -19.89 -17.18
N ARG A 214 32.33 -20.30 -16.51
CA ARG A 214 31.00 -20.38 -17.12
C ARG A 214 30.38 -19.00 -17.37
N ASP A 215 30.65 -18.05 -16.48
CA ASP A 215 30.05 -16.71 -16.47
C ASP A 215 30.98 -15.66 -17.14
N GLU A 216 32.25 -15.97 -17.37
CA GLU A 216 33.22 -15.08 -18.03
C GLU A 216 32.74 -14.58 -19.41
N LYS A 217 32.11 -15.45 -20.20
CA LYS A 217 31.51 -15.05 -21.49
C LYS A 217 30.37 -14.05 -21.35
N LEU A 218 29.63 -14.11 -20.24
CA LEU A 218 28.55 -13.16 -19.93
C LEU A 218 29.17 -11.81 -19.53
N TYR A 219 30.22 -11.83 -18.71
CA TYR A 219 31.01 -10.64 -18.39
C TYR A 219 31.49 -9.92 -19.65
N ARG A 220 32.17 -10.64 -20.57
CA ARG A 220 32.75 -10.04 -21.79
C ARG A 220 31.72 -9.27 -22.61
N VAL A 221 30.53 -9.85 -22.77
CA VAL A 221 29.42 -9.25 -23.51
C VAL A 221 28.84 -8.04 -22.78
N ILE A 222 28.55 -8.12 -21.48
CA ILE A 222 28.05 -6.98 -20.71
C ILE A 222 29.07 -5.83 -20.70
N TYR A 223 30.35 -6.17 -20.49
CA TYR A 223 31.44 -5.20 -20.43
C TYR A 223 31.54 -4.38 -21.72
N ARG A 224 31.57 -5.04 -22.88
CA ARG A 224 31.65 -4.37 -24.19
C ARG A 224 30.36 -3.67 -24.63
N THR A 225 29.25 -3.90 -23.93
CA THR A 225 27.96 -3.30 -24.27
C THR A 225 27.63 -2.09 -23.40
N TYR A 226 27.95 -2.14 -22.10
CA TYR A 226 27.49 -1.13 -21.13
C TYR A 226 28.61 -0.48 -20.31
N LEU A 227 29.65 -1.22 -19.88
CA LEU A 227 30.74 -0.65 -19.06
C LEU A 227 31.81 0.04 -19.91
N HIS A 228 32.09 -0.50 -21.08
CA HIS A 228 33.01 0.02 -22.08
C HIS A 228 32.40 -0.19 -23.47
N PRO A 229 31.36 0.60 -23.81
CA PRO A 229 30.51 0.36 -24.95
C PRO A 229 31.28 0.50 -26.28
N ALA A 230 31.10 -0.47 -27.18
CA ALA A 230 31.36 -0.26 -28.59
C ALA A 230 30.27 0.67 -29.20
N PRO A 231 30.51 1.31 -30.35
CA PRO A 231 29.53 2.19 -30.98
C PRO A 231 28.20 1.50 -31.31
N THR A 232 28.22 0.20 -31.63
CA THR A 232 27.02 -0.63 -31.83
C THR A 232 27.15 -2.01 -31.20
N GLN A 233 26.03 -2.71 -31.02
CA GLN A 233 26.03 -4.09 -30.52
C GLN A 233 26.66 -5.07 -31.53
N GLU A 234 26.50 -4.82 -32.83
CA GLU A 234 27.12 -5.60 -33.90
C GLU A 234 28.66 -5.46 -33.86
N GLN A 235 29.17 -4.25 -33.65
CA GLN A 235 30.60 -4.02 -33.46
C GLN A 235 31.11 -4.63 -32.15
N ALA A 236 30.31 -4.62 -31.08
CA ALA A 236 30.66 -5.33 -29.85
C ALA A 236 30.76 -6.84 -30.07
N ALA A 237 29.87 -7.43 -30.89
CA ALA A 237 29.92 -8.85 -31.23
C ALA A 237 31.18 -9.18 -32.07
N GLU A 238 31.52 -8.33 -33.04
CA GLU A 238 32.74 -8.45 -33.86
C GLU A 238 34.02 -8.38 -33.01
N LEU A 239 34.13 -7.39 -32.10
CA LEU A 239 35.27 -7.27 -31.18
C LEU A 239 35.42 -8.46 -30.22
N LEU A 240 34.34 -9.20 -29.99
CA LEU A 240 34.34 -10.39 -29.15
C LEU A 240 34.52 -11.69 -29.93
N ASP A 241 34.60 -11.61 -31.27
CA ASP A 241 34.62 -12.75 -32.19
C ASP A 241 33.42 -13.68 -31.99
N LEU A 242 32.22 -13.09 -31.93
CA LEU A 242 30.96 -13.81 -31.71
C LEU A 242 29.96 -13.55 -32.85
N PRO A 243 29.24 -14.59 -33.31
CA PRO A 243 28.04 -14.39 -34.10
C PRO A 243 27.02 -13.53 -33.35
N PHE A 244 26.35 -12.60 -34.04
CA PHE A 244 25.43 -11.66 -33.40
C PHE A 244 24.27 -12.35 -32.63
N SER A 245 23.80 -13.50 -33.11
CA SER A 245 22.81 -14.33 -32.40
C SER A 245 23.34 -14.86 -31.06
N THR A 246 24.58 -15.32 -31.03
CA THR A 246 25.28 -15.79 -29.82
C THR A 246 25.52 -14.64 -28.85
N TYR A 247 25.99 -13.49 -29.36
CA TYR A 247 26.15 -12.27 -28.58
C TYR A 247 24.84 -11.86 -27.90
N ARG A 248 23.71 -11.78 -28.63
CA ARG A 248 22.41 -11.39 -28.04
C ARG A 248 21.94 -12.38 -26.97
N ARG A 249 22.15 -13.68 -27.18
CA ARG A 249 21.82 -14.72 -26.19
C ARG A 249 22.66 -14.54 -24.91
N HIS A 250 23.96 -14.30 -25.05
CA HIS A 250 24.86 -14.07 -23.92
C HIS A 250 24.56 -12.75 -23.20
N LEU A 251 24.23 -11.68 -23.93
CA LEU A 251 23.83 -10.41 -23.34
C LEU A 251 22.59 -10.58 -22.48
N LYS A 252 21.54 -11.21 -23.01
CA LYS A 252 20.30 -11.47 -22.25
C LYS A 252 20.57 -12.30 -21.01
N ALA A 253 21.31 -13.41 -21.15
CA ALA A 253 21.65 -14.27 -20.01
C ALA A 253 22.51 -13.56 -18.96
N GLY A 254 23.46 -12.72 -19.41
CA GLY A 254 24.31 -11.93 -18.53
C GLY A 254 23.53 -10.91 -17.72
N MET A 255 22.61 -10.18 -18.35
CA MET A 255 21.75 -9.23 -17.64
C MET A 255 20.88 -9.91 -16.56
N VAL A 256 20.36 -11.11 -16.85
CA VAL A 256 19.62 -11.91 -15.85
C VAL A 256 20.55 -12.33 -14.70
N ARG A 257 21.76 -12.82 -15.01
CA ARG A 257 22.72 -13.25 -14.00
C ARG A 257 23.15 -12.13 -13.05
N VAL A 258 23.39 -10.93 -13.59
CA VAL A 258 23.70 -9.74 -12.77
C VAL A 258 22.53 -9.37 -11.86
N ALA A 259 21.30 -9.43 -12.39
CA ALA A 259 20.10 -9.19 -11.58
C ALA A 259 19.95 -10.21 -10.44
N GLU A 260 20.23 -11.49 -10.68
CA GLU A 260 20.23 -12.51 -9.63
C GLU A 260 21.26 -12.22 -8.53
N ILE A 261 22.48 -11.82 -8.89
CA ILE A 261 23.54 -11.49 -7.92
C ILE A 261 23.13 -10.30 -7.05
N LEU A 262 22.61 -9.23 -7.67
CA LEU A 262 22.14 -8.07 -6.94
C LEU A 262 20.89 -8.37 -6.10
N TRP A 263 20.01 -9.25 -6.58
CA TRP A 263 18.84 -9.68 -5.83
C TRP A 263 19.21 -10.42 -4.55
N GLN A 264 20.23 -11.30 -4.60
CA GLN A 264 20.74 -11.95 -3.38
C GLN A 264 21.28 -10.94 -2.36
N LYS A 265 21.80 -9.79 -2.79
CA LYS A 265 22.22 -8.72 -1.88
C LYS A 265 21.05 -7.86 -1.37
N GLU A 266 19.93 -7.80 -2.09
CA GLU A 266 18.74 -7.04 -1.67
C GLU A 266 17.91 -7.80 -0.62
N ILE A 267 17.96 -9.14 -0.62
CA ILE A 267 17.17 -10.00 0.29
C ILE A 267 17.93 -10.49 1.53
N ASN A 268 19.26 -10.34 1.56
CA ASN A 268 20.12 -10.70 2.69
C ASN A 268 20.44 -9.45 3.49
#